data_AF-A0A9D9VBK7-F1
#
_entry.id   AF-A0A9D9VBK7-F1
#
_cell.length_a   1.000
_cell.length_b   1.000
_cell.length_c   1.000
_cell.angle_alpha   90.00
_cell.angle_beta   90.00
_cell.angle_gamma   90.00
#
_symmetry.space_group_name_H-M   'P 1'
#
loop_
_entity.id
_entity.type
_entity.pdbx_description
1 polymer ?
#
loop_
_entity_poly.entity_id
_entity_poly.type
_entity_poly.pdbx_seq_one_letter_code
_entity_poly.pdbx_strand_id
1 'polypeptide(L)'
;MTTLAFDSLKYARRLRDAGVPELQAEVQAELMAEAFGFYADNIVTKEYLDATLRAAFAEQDAKFEKRFAAIDQRFASIDQRFIDIEHQLGDLRTGLKAELETMLTTRLNQQDVKLASIEATMNGNFRVLSALMGVTLLAVAVPAIQSLL
;
A
#
# COMPACT_ATOMS: atom_id res chain seq x y z
N MET A 1 7.70 -53.95 -6.40
CA MET A 1 6.31 -54.43 -6.37
C MET A 1 6.28 -55.82 -5.78
N THR A 2 5.83 -55.95 -4.52
CA THR A 2 5.48 -57.26 -3.96
C THR A 2 4.19 -57.67 -4.64
N THR A 3 4.28 -58.48 -5.70
CA THR A 3 3.11 -59.06 -6.34
C THR A 3 2.40 -59.91 -5.28
N LEU A 4 1.21 -59.47 -4.84
CA LEU A 4 0.29 -60.35 -4.14
C LEU A 4 -0.17 -61.40 -5.17
N ALA A 5 0.62 -62.46 -5.33
CA ALA A 5 0.28 -63.55 -6.22
C ALA A 5 -0.88 -64.31 -5.59
N PHE A 6 -2.05 -64.29 -6.23
CA PHE A 6 -3.17 -65.13 -5.84
C PHE A 6 -2.79 -66.60 -6.10
N ASP A 7 -2.66 -67.39 -5.03
CA ASP A 7 -2.31 -68.80 -5.11
C ASP A 7 -3.58 -69.64 -5.40
N SER A 8 -3.88 -69.79 -6.68
CA SER A 8 -5.06 -70.53 -7.18
C SER A 8 -5.04 -72.00 -6.75
N LEU A 9 -3.87 -72.64 -6.68
CA LEU A 9 -3.72 -74.03 -6.25
C LEU A 9 -4.06 -74.21 -4.76
N LYS A 10 -3.58 -73.32 -3.90
CA LYS A 10 -3.92 -73.34 -2.48
C LYS A 10 -5.39 -73.02 -2.25
N TYR A 11 -5.99 -72.16 -3.07
CA TYR A 11 -7.41 -71.84 -3.02
C TYR A 11 -8.29 -73.02 -3.46
N ALA A 12 -7.97 -73.69 -4.57
CA ALA A 12 -8.67 -74.90 -5.03
C ALA A 12 -8.62 -76.04 -4.01
N ARG A 13 -7.45 -76.27 -3.38
CA ARG A 13 -7.32 -77.29 -2.31
C ARG A 13 -8.25 -77.01 -1.13
N ARG A 14 -8.34 -75.76 -0.68
CA ARG A 14 -9.24 -75.36 0.41
C ARG A 14 -10.72 -75.56 0.06
N LEU A 15 -11.10 -75.30 -1.19
CA LEU A 15 -12.47 -75.56 -1.66
C LEU A 15 -12.79 -77.05 -1.65
N ARG A 16 -11.84 -77.88 -2.09
CA ARG A 16 -11.98 -79.35 -2.04
C ARG A 16 -12.09 -79.86 -0.60
N ASP A 17 -11.27 -79.35 0.31
CA ASP A 17 -11.32 -79.70 1.74
C ASP A 17 -12.63 -79.26 2.41
N ALA A 18 -13.31 -78.24 1.85
CA ALA A 18 -14.64 -77.79 2.26
C ALA A 18 -15.80 -78.59 1.60
N GLY A 19 -15.49 -79.60 0.79
CA GLY A 19 -16.49 -80.47 0.14
C GLY A 19 -16.94 -80.03 -1.26
N VAL A 20 -16.28 -79.04 -1.88
CA VAL A 20 -16.56 -78.64 -3.27
C VAL A 20 -15.97 -79.68 -4.24
N PRO A 21 -16.72 -80.15 -5.25
CA PRO A 21 -16.20 -81.07 -6.27
C PRO A 21 -14.96 -80.52 -6.96
N GLU A 22 -13.99 -81.40 -7.27
CA GLU A 22 -12.67 -81.01 -7.80
C GLU A 22 -12.75 -80.11 -9.03
N LEU A 23 -13.62 -80.46 -9.99
CA LEU A 23 -13.83 -79.67 -11.21
C LEU A 23 -14.35 -78.25 -10.91
N GLN A 24 -15.22 -78.09 -9.92
CA GLN A 24 -15.74 -76.77 -9.53
C GLN A 24 -14.70 -75.97 -8.74
N ALA A 25 -13.93 -76.62 -7.87
CA ALA A 25 -12.88 -75.99 -7.10
C ALA A 25 -11.77 -75.39 -8.00
N GLU A 26 -11.40 -76.10 -9.07
CA GLU A 26 -10.42 -75.61 -10.05
C GLU A 26 -10.95 -74.43 -10.87
N VAL A 27 -12.14 -74.56 -11.49
CA VAL A 27 -12.74 -73.47 -12.28
C VAL A 27 -12.99 -72.23 -11.43
N GLN A 28 -13.41 -72.39 -10.18
CA GLN A 28 -13.62 -71.26 -9.27
C GLN A 28 -12.29 -70.60 -8.85
N ALA A 29 -11.22 -71.38 -8.69
CA ALA A 29 -9.89 -70.82 -8.41
C ALA A 29 -9.29 -70.08 -9.61
N GLU A 30 -9.52 -70.58 -10.82
CA GLU A 30 -9.09 -69.97 -12.07
C GLU A 30 -9.81 -68.63 -12.32
N LEU A 31 -11.15 -68.61 -12.22
CA LEU A 31 -11.94 -67.39 -12.35
C LEU A 31 -11.59 -66.34 -11.29
N MET A 32 -11.29 -66.77 -10.06
CA MET A 32 -10.85 -65.85 -8.99
C MET A 32 -9.45 -65.30 -9.25
N ALA A 33 -8.53 -66.11 -9.80
CA ALA A 33 -7.20 -65.65 -10.17
C ALA A 33 -7.25 -64.62 -11.32
N GLU A 34 -8.09 -64.86 -12.32
CA GLU A 34 -8.30 -63.96 -13.46
C GLU A 34 -8.93 -62.63 -13.01
N ALA A 35 -9.96 -62.69 -12.16
CA ALA A 35 -10.57 -61.50 -11.58
C ALA A 35 -9.57 -60.70 -10.73
N PHE A 36 -8.73 -61.36 -9.92
CA PHE A 36 -7.71 -60.68 -9.13
C PHE A 36 -6.64 -60.01 -9.98
N GLY A 37 -6.23 -60.61 -11.10
CA GLY A 37 -5.32 -59.97 -12.07
C GLY A 37 -5.90 -58.67 -12.61
N PHE A 38 -7.17 -58.68 -13.01
CA PHE A 38 -7.86 -57.49 -13.51
C PHE A 38 -7.97 -56.36 -12.46
N TYR A 39 -8.22 -56.69 -11.19
CA TYR A 39 -8.28 -55.68 -10.13
C TYR A 39 -6.90 -55.20 -9.69
N ALA A 40 -5.89 -56.08 -9.65
CA ALA A 40 -4.53 -55.72 -9.23
C ALA A 40 -3.90 -54.64 -10.11
N ASP A 41 -4.16 -54.68 -11.43
CA ASP A 41 -3.68 -53.67 -12.38
C ASP A 41 -4.36 -52.30 -12.21
N ASN A 42 -5.54 -52.26 -11.59
CA ASN A 42 -6.30 -51.03 -11.34
C ASN A 42 -6.12 -50.47 -9.92
N ILE A 43 -5.30 -51.08 -9.07
CA ILE A 43 -5.06 -50.60 -7.70
C ILE A 43 -3.99 -49.51 -7.71
N VAL A 44 -4.34 -48.37 -7.12
CA VAL A 44 -3.37 -47.32 -6.80
C VAL A 44 -2.37 -47.85 -5.77
N THR A 45 -1.10 -47.93 -6.17
CA THR A 45 -0.03 -48.32 -5.25
C THR A 45 0.29 -47.19 -4.29
N LYS A 46 0.78 -47.55 -3.09
CA LYS A 46 1.26 -46.56 -2.12
C LYS A 46 2.32 -45.65 -2.74
N GLU A 47 3.26 -46.23 -3.49
CA GLU A 47 4.35 -45.49 -4.17
C GLU A 47 3.82 -44.48 -5.19
N TYR A 48 2.82 -44.86 -5.99
CA TYR A 48 2.18 -43.95 -6.93
C TYR A 48 1.50 -42.79 -6.19
N LEU A 49 0.69 -43.10 -5.18
CA LEU A 49 -0.01 -42.07 -4.40
C LEU A 49 0.98 -41.11 -3.72
N ASP A 50 2.04 -41.64 -3.12
CA ASP A 50 3.12 -40.87 -2.50
C ASP A 50 3.82 -39.94 -3.50
N ALA A 51 4.05 -40.40 -4.73
CA ALA A 51 4.67 -39.62 -5.79
C ALA A 51 3.72 -38.51 -6.27
N THR A 52 2.45 -38.85 -6.54
CA THR A 52 1.43 -37.88 -6.97
C THR A 52 1.19 -36.80 -5.92
N LEU A 53 1.09 -37.17 -4.64
CA LEU A 53 0.89 -36.21 -3.55
C LEU A 53 2.10 -35.28 -3.40
N ARG A 54 3.33 -35.80 -3.45
CA ARG A 54 4.53 -34.95 -3.42
C ARG A 54 4.56 -33.97 -4.58
N ALA A 55 4.21 -34.41 -5.79
CA ALA A 55 4.15 -33.54 -6.96
C ALA A 55 3.10 -32.44 -6.79
N ALA A 56 1.90 -32.78 -6.31
CA ALA A 56 0.83 -31.81 -6.07
C ALA A 56 1.21 -30.78 -5.00
N PHE A 57 1.82 -31.20 -3.89
CA PHE A 57 2.29 -30.28 -2.87
C PHE A 57 3.43 -29.39 -3.37
N ALA A 58 4.38 -29.93 -4.13
CA ALA A 58 5.46 -29.12 -4.72
C ALA A 58 4.93 -28.06 -5.70
N GLU A 59 3.93 -28.39 -6.50
CA GLU A 59 3.26 -27.42 -7.37
C GLU A 59 2.54 -26.33 -6.56
N GLN A 60 1.86 -26.73 -5.49
CA GLN A 60 1.14 -25.82 -4.61
C GLN A 60 2.10 -24.86 -3.91
N ASP A 61 3.22 -25.37 -3.37
CA ASP A 61 4.28 -24.57 -2.74
C ASP A 61 4.88 -23.58 -3.74
N ALA A 62 5.19 -24.02 -4.96
CA ALA A 62 5.69 -23.12 -6.01
C ALA A 62 4.69 -22.02 -6.38
N LYS A 63 3.39 -22.32 -6.36
CA LYS A 63 2.33 -21.32 -6.60
C LYS A 63 2.21 -20.33 -5.44
N PHE A 64 2.33 -20.79 -4.20
CA PHE A 64 2.35 -19.91 -3.04
C PHE A 64 3.56 -19.00 -3.05
N GLU A 65 4.75 -19.54 -3.31
CA GLU A 65 5.99 -18.78 -3.40
C GLU A 65 5.88 -17.63 -4.43
N LYS A 66 5.35 -17.92 -5.63
CA LYS A 66 5.09 -16.88 -6.64
C LYS A 66 4.13 -15.80 -6.16
N ARG A 67 3.09 -16.17 -5.41
CA ARG A 67 2.12 -15.21 -4.87
C ARG A 67 2.73 -14.36 -3.75
N PHE A 68 3.53 -14.96 -2.87
CA PHE A 68 4.25 -14.23 -1.83
C PHE A 68 5.26 -13.26 -2.43
N ALA A 69 6.07 -13.69 -3.40
CA ALA A 69 6.99 -12.81 -4.11
C ALA A 69 6.27 -11.63 -4.79
N ALA A 70 5.11 -11.85 -5.40
CA ALA A 70 4.30 -10.79 -5.98
C ALA A 70 3.73 -9.82 -4.91
N ILE A 71 3.39 -10.33 -3.73
CA ILE A 71 2.94 -9.51 -2.60
C ILE A 71 4.10 -8.66 -2.08
N ASP A 72 5.29 -9.23 -1.91
CA ASP A 72 6.48 -8.52 -1.46
C ASP A 72 6.84 -7.38 -2.43
N GLN A 73 6.76 -7.61 -3.74
CA GLN A 73 6.95 -6.56 -4.74
C GLN A 73 5.93 -5.43 -4.59
N ARG A 74 4.67 -5.75 -4.30
CA ARG A 74 3.63 -4.74 -4.06
C ARG A 74 3.89 -3.94 -2.78
N PHE A 75 4.35 -4.60 -1.72
CA PHE A 75 4.74 -3.91 -0.48
C PHE A 75 5.93 -2.97 -0.71
N ALA A 76 6.98 -3.43 -1.38
CA ALA A 76 8.12 -2.58 -1.74
C ALA A 76 7.70 -1.36 -2.59
N SER A 77 6.76 -1.55 -3.53
CA SER A 77 6.19 -0.43 -4.29
C SER A 77 5.37 0.54 -3.43
N ILE A 78 4.65 0.04 -2.43
CA ILE A 78 3.90 0.87 -1.48
C ILE A 78 4.87 1.67 -0.60
N ASP A 79 5.92 1.05 -0.09
CA ASP A 79 6.94 1.72 0.73
C ASP A 79 7.60 2.86 -0.05
N GLN A 80 7.94 2.64 -1.32
CA GLN A 80 8.48 3.69 -2.17
C GLN A 80 7.50 4.87 -2.32
N ARG A 81 6.22 4.58 -2.53
CA ARG A 81 5.19 5.64 -2.62
C ARG A 81 5.04 6.40 -1.30
N PHE A 82 5.20 5.76 -0.15
CA PHE A 82 5.17 6.44 1.14
C PHE A 82 6.36 7.39 1.30
N ILE A 83 7.56 6.95 0.92
CA ILE A 83 8.76 7.81 0.89
C ILE A 83 8.53 9.02 -0.01
N ASP A 84 8.00 8.82 -1.21
CA ASP A 84 7.72 9.90 -2.15
C ASP A 84 6.71 10.91 -1.59
N ILE A 85 5.64 10.41 -0.93
CA ILE A 85 4.64 11.26 -0.26
C ILE A 85 5.27 12.06 0.89
N GLU A 86 6.13 11.43 1.69
CA GLU A 86 6.82 12.09 2.80
C GLU A 86 7.70 13.23 2.29
N HIS A 87 8.44 13.00 1.20
CA HIS A 87 9.20 14.05 0.52
C HIS A 87 8.31 15.18 0.00
N GLN A 88 7.21 14.87 -0.71
CA GLN A 88 6.29 15.88 -1.23
C GLN A 88 5.65 16.73 -0.12
N LEU A 89 5.27 16.11 1.00
CA LEU A 89 4.74 16.82 2.16
C LEU A 89 5.82 17.69 2.82
N GLY A 90 7.06 17.20 2.89
CA GLY A 90 8.22 17.97 3.36
C GLY A 90 8.43 19.22 2.50
N ASP A 91 8.47 19.05 1.18
CA ASP A 91 8.66 20.12 0.22
C ASP A 91 7.51 21.14 0.29
N LEU A 92 6.26 20.67 0.29
CA LEU A 92 5.08 21.53 0.43
C LEU A 92 5.13 22.35 1.71
N ARG A 93 5.49 21.73 2.85
CA ARG A 93 5.64 22.43 4.13
C ARG A 93 6.71 23.51 4.04
N THR A 94 7.86 23.21 3.44
CA THR A 94 8.95 24.20 3.30
C THR A 94 8.60 25.32 2.34
N GLY A 95 7.95 25.01 1.21
CA GLY A 95 7.50 25.98 0.22
C GLY A 95 6.46 26.93 0.82
N LEU A 96 5.44 26.37 1.49
CA LEU A 96 4.41 27.17 2.16
C LEU A 96 5.00 28.09 3.23
N LYS A 97 5.98 27.59 4.00
CA LYS A 97 6.68 28.41 5.00
C LYS A 97 7.42 29.58 4.35
N ALA A 98 8.21 29.31 3.31
CA ALA A 98 8.96 30.34 2.58
C ALA A 98 8.02 31.37 1.91
N GLU A 99 6.91 30.92 1.34
CA GLU A 99 5.90 31.79 0.74
C GLU A 99 5.23 32.68 1.80
N LEU A 100 4.86 32.13 2.96
CA LEU A 100 4.32 32.92 4.07
C LEU A 100 5.33 33.97 4.56
N GLU A 101 6.59 33.59 4.75
CA GLU A 101 7.65 34.51 5.18
C GLU A 101 7.83 35.65 4.17
N THR A 102 7.83 35.34 2.87
CA THR A 102 7.93 36.33 1.79
C THR A 102 6.70 37.23 1.74
N MET A 103 5.50 36.67 1.91
CA MET A 103 4.26 37.44 1.90
C MET A 103 4.18 38.38 3.11
N LEU A 104 4.55 37.91 4.30
CA LEU A 104 4.55 38.71 5.53
C LEU A 104 5.56 39.85 5.45
N THR A 105 6.79 39.58 5.04
CA THR A 105 7.82 40.61 4.85
C THR A 105 7.40 41.66 3.82
N THR A 106 6.81 41.23 2.71
CA THR A 106 6.28 42.16 1.69
C THR A 106 5.17 43.04 2.26
N ARG A 107 4.22 42.46 3.02
CA ARG A 107 3.13 43.21 3.64
C ARG A 107 3.61 44.20 4.69
N LEU A 108 4.59 43.82 5.52
CA LEU A 108 5.20 44.71 6.52
C LEU A 108 5.90 45.89 5.85
N ASN A 109 6.75 45.64 4.86
CA ASN A 109 7.40 46.72 4.10
C ASN A 109 6.37 47.65 3.44
N GLN A 110 5.27 47.10 2.92
CA GLN A 110 4.19 47.91 2.35
C GLN A 110 3.48 48.77 3.41
N GLN A 111 3.30 48.26 4.63
CA GLN A 111 2.75 49.03 5.74
C GLN A 111 3.69 50.16 6.16
N ASP A 112 4.99 49.89 6.25
CA ASP A 112 6.00 50.90 6.60
C ASP A 112 5.98 52.06 5.59
N VAL A 113 5.91 51.76 4.30
CA VAL A 113 5.79 52.78 3.24
C VAL A 113 4.49 53.58 3.36
N LYS A 114 3.37 52.94 3.69
CA LYS A 114 2.09 53.64 3.92
C LYS A 114 2.12 54.52 5.16
N LEU A 115 2.75 54.08 6.24
CA LEU A 115 2.92 54.89 7.44
C LEU A 115 3.78 56.10 7.15
N ALA A 116 4.92 55.92 6.48
CA ALA A 116 5.80 57.02 6.08
C ALA A 116 5.09 58.05 5.17
N SER A 117 4.22 57.60 4.25
CA SER A 117 3.47 58.52 3.39
C SER A 117 2.36 59.28 4.13
N ILE A 118 1.71 58.63 5.10
CA ILE A 118 0.75 59.29 6.00
C ILE A 118 1.46 60.33 6.86
N GLU A 119 2.60 60.00 7.46
CA GLU A 119 3.40 60.94 8.25
C GLU A 119 3.85 62.15 7.42
N ALA A 120 4.32 61.93 6.20
CA ALA A 120 4.69 63.01 5.28
C ALA A 120 3.50 63.92 4.94
N THR A 121 2.32 63.34 4.71
CA THR A 121 1.09 64.08 4.43
C THR A 121 0.63 64.89 5.65
N MET A 122 0.64 64.27 6.84
CA MET A 122 0.30 64.94 8.10
C MET A 122 1.25 66.10 8.40
N ASN A 123 2.55 65.91 8.21
CA ASN A 123 3.54 66.95 8.41
C ASN A 123 3.37 68.09 7.39
N GLY A 124 3.12 67.76 6.12
CA GLY A 124 2.78 68.76 5.09
C GLY A 124 1.55 69.59 5.47
N ASN A 125 0.47 68.94 5.87
CA ASN A 125 -0.76 69.61 6.31
C ASN A 125 -0.53 70.47 7.57
N PHE A 126 0.23 69.97 8.55
CA PHE A 126 0.58 70.72 9.76
C PHE A 126 1.42 71.95 9.45
N ARG A 127 2.37 71.87 8.51
CA ARG A 127 3.15 73.02 8.04
C ARG A 127 2.26 74.08 7.37
N VAL A 128 1.29 73.67 6.55
CA VAL A 128 0.33 74.60 5.95
C VAL A 128 -0.55 75.25 7.02
N LEU A 129 -1.08 74.47 7.96
CA LEU A 129 -1.93 74.97 9.04
C LEU A 129 -1.17 75.95 9.96
N SER A 130 0.05 75.59 10.36
CA SER A 130 0.90 76.46 11.18
C SER A 130 1.28 77.76 10.47
N ALA A 131 1.60 77.69 9.16
CA ALA A 131 1.84 78.90 8.36
C ALA A 131 0.59 79.80 8.29
N LEU A 132 -0.59 79.21 8.08
CA LEU A 132 -1.84 79.97 8.02
C LEU A 132 -2.17 80.65 9.35
N MET A 133 -2.01 79.95 10.47
CA MET A 133 -2.16 80.52 11.82
C MET A 133 -1.17 81.67 12.07
N GLY A 134 0.08 81.55 11.60
CA GLY A 134 1.05 82.64 11.68
C GLY A 134 0.61 83.87 10.90
N VAL A 135 0.12 83.69 9.67
CA VAL A 135 -0.39 84.80 8.84
C VAL A 135 -1.62 85.45 9.46
N THR A 136 -2.57 84.67 9.98
CA THR A 136 -3.77 85.22 10.62
C THR A 136 -3.44 85.96 11.92
N LEU A 137 -2.50 85.45 12.73
CA LEU A 137 -2.00 86.15 13.92
C LEU A 137 -1.34 87.49 13.55
N LEU A 138 -0.50 87.53 12.50
CA LEU A 138 0.10 88.78 12.02
C LEU A 138 -0.95 89.77 11.51
N ALA A 139 -1.94 89.29 10.75
CA ALA A 139 -3.03 90.11 10.24
C ALA A 139 -3.88 90.74 11.35
N VAL A 140 -4.01 90.10 12.51
CA VAL A 140 -4.73 90.63 13.68
C VAL A 140 -3.82 91.51 14.55
N ALA A 141 -2.56 91.14 14.74
CA ALA A 141 -1.62 91.85 15.62
C ALA A 141 -1.19 93.23 15.06
N VAL A 142 -0.94 93.34 13.74
CA VAL A 142 -0.47 94.60 13.13
C VAL A 142 -1.48 95.75 13.30
N PRO A 143 -2.77 95.59 12.97
CA PRO A 143 -3.77 96.64 13.20
C PRO A 143 -3.97 96.96 14.67
N ALA A 144 -3.94 95.95 15.55
CA ALA A 144 -4.11 96.15 17.00
C ALA A 144 -2.98 97.02 17.59
N ILE A 145 -1.73 96.79 17.17
CA ILE A 145 -0.57 97.60 17.58
C ILE A 145 -0.68 99.02 17.00
N GLN A 146 -1.06 99.16 15.73
CA GLN A 146 -1.28 100.47 15.11
C GLN A 146 -2.39 101.29 15.77
N SER A 147 -3.41 100.64 16.34
CA SER A 147 -4.47 101.33 17.09
C SER A 147 -4.06 101.77 18.51
N LEU A 148 -2.90 101.32 19.01
CA LEU A 148 -2.44 101.55 20.38
C LEU A 148 -1.26 102.54 20.48
N LEU A 149 -0.64 102.88 19.35
CA LEU A 149 0.40 103.91 19.18
C LEU A 149 -0.21 105.20 18.64
#